data_AF-A0A9N7LUM8-F1
#
_entry.id   AF-A0A9N7LUM8-F1
#
_cell.length_a   1.000
_cell.length_b   1.000
_cell.length_c   1.000
_cell.angle_alpha   90.00
_cell.angle_beta   90.00
_cell.angle_gamma   90.00
#
_symmetry.space_group_name_H-M   'P 1'
#
loop_
_entity.id
_entity.type
_entity.pdbx_description
1 polymer ?
#
loop_
_entity_poly.entity_id
_entity_poly.type
_entity_poly.pdbx_seq_one_letter_code
_entity_poly.pdbx_strand_id
1 'polypeptide(L)'
;MCGSRLLYDGAIVAERYAAVGEFLDTNPSGADPTVAAIITAARSTTGAAFAADLHALAYARGAAAELLGRFYALLLPTTTEHPSLAAVAADPAGINRRMGTFTNFCNLLDLAAIAIPAAPLPDARPFGVMLIAAAFGDQVAIDIAARLSGVSTPLLVNHGVELAVFGAHLRGQPLHPQLQELGARYCGPITTSDAYRLTVLDTTPAKPALVRTDPGAGAGIRGELYRISEAGLGRFLAALPPPMALTAIELENGSEVVGFTATQDATSDATDITAYRGWLAYLAAQR
;
A
#
# COMPACT_ATOMS: atom_id res chain seq x y z
N MET A 1 15.21 -15.02 -12.36
CA MET A 1 16.46 -14.33 -11.95
C MET A 1 17.18 -13.73 -13.18
N CYS A 2 16.55 -12.83 -13.94
CA CYS A 2 17.23 -12.13 -15.05
C CYS A 2 17.77 -10.75 -14.62
N GLY A 3 17.05 -9.99 -13.79
CA GLY A 3 17.42 -8.62 -13.43
C GLY A 3 18.78 -8.44 -12.75
N SER A 4 19.17 -9.35 -11.84
CA SER A 4 20.45 -9.23 -11.12
C SER A 4 21.68 -9.48 -12.01
N ARG A 5 21.55 -10.27 -13.08
CA ARG A 5 22.63 -10.49 -14.06
C ARG A 5 22.76 -9.31 -15.02
N LEU A 6 21.63 -8.70 -15.41
CA LEU A 6 21.63 -7.53 -16.30
C LEU A 6 22.29 -6.29 -15.69
N LEU A 7 22.24 -6.13 -14.36
CA LEU A 7 22.83 -4.98 -13.67
C LEU A 7 24.38 -5.00 -13.64
N TYR A 8 24.99 -6.19 -13.68
CA TYR A 8 26.45 -6.35 -13.58
C TYR A 8 27.10 -6.86 -14.87
N ASP A 9 26.42 -7.75 -15.58
CA ASP A 9 26.92 -8.41 -16.78
C ASP A 9 26.20 -7.90 -18.06
N GLY A 10 25.25 -6.96 -17.92
CA GLY A 10 24.46 -6.39 -19.01
C GLY A 10 24.87 -4.97 -19.37
N ALA A 11 24.32 -4.50 -20.49
CA ALA A 11 24.50 -3.19 -21.09
C ALA A 11 23.92 -2.02 -20.25
N ILE A 12 23.13 -2.30 -19.21
CA ILE A 12 22.55 -1.27 -18.32
C ILE A 12 23.64 -0.46 -17.61
N VAL A 13 24.83 -1.04 -17.40
CA VAL A 13 25.99 -0.32 -16.85
C VAL A 13 26.39 0.91 -17.69
N ALA A 14 26.00 0.97 -18.97
CA ALA A 14 26.20 2.13 -19.84
C ALA A 14 25.56 3.41 -19.28
N GLU A 15 24.51 3.33 -18.47
CA GLU A 15 23.93 4.50 -17.79
C GLU A 15 24.94 5.18 -16.86
N ARG A 16 25.79 4.39 -16.18
CA ARG A 16 26.85 4.93 -15.31
C ARG A 16 27.92 5.64 -16.13
N TYR A 17 28.28 5.08 -17.28
CA TYR A 17 29.25 5.71 -18.18
C TYR A 17 28.68 6.97 -18.81
N ALA A 18 27.42 6.97 -19.22
CA ALA A 18 26.76 8.17 -19.73
C ALA A 18 26.75 9.31 -18.69
N ALA A 19 26.63 8.99 -17.40
CA ALA A 19 26.61 9.98 -16.33
C ALA A 19 28.00 10.57 -16.01
N VAL A 20 29.04 9.73 -15.91
CA VAL A 20 30.38 10.16 -15.40
C VAL A 20 31.58 9.54 -16.11
N GLY A 21 31.36 8.74 -17.16
CA GLY A 21 32.39 7.96 -17.84
C GLY A 21 33.49 8.81 -18.49
N GLU A 22 33.12 9.85 -19.25
CA GLU A 22 34.09 10.75 -19.89
C GLU A 22 34.99 11.47 -18.88
N PHE A 23 34.44 11.81 -17.70
CA PHE A 23 35.24 12.38 -16.61
C PHE A 23 36.24 11.35 -16.06
N LEU A 24 35.79 10.11 -15.82
CA LEU A 24 36.67 9.04 -15.31
C LEU A 24 37.76 8.65 -16.31
N ASP A 25 37.51 8.80 -17.61
CA ASP A 25 38.51 8.57 -18.66
C ASP A 25 39.72 9.50 -18.57
N THR A 26 39.58 10.66 -17.91
CA THR A 26 40.71 11.57 -17.66
C THR A 26 41.65 11.10 -16.56
N ASN A 27 41.36 9.98 -15.91
CA ASN A 27 42.06 9.48 -14.71
C ASN A 27 42.17 10.54 -13.60
N PRO A 28 41.04 11.06 -13.09
CA PRO A 28 41.05 12.06 -12.05
C PRO A 28 41.69 11.52 -10.77
N SER A 29 42.56 12.32 -10.15
CA SER A 29 43.21 11.96 -8.88
C SER A 29 42.15 11.71 -7.79
N GLY A 30 42.21 10.57 -7.13
CA GLY A 30 41.29 10.21 -6.05
C GLY A 30 40.07 9.39 -6.49
N ALA A 31 39.94 9.06 -7.78
CA ALA A 31 38.94 8.07 -8.21
C ALA A 31 39.23 6.70 -7.62
N ASP A 32 38.20 6.03 -7.10
CA ASP A 32 38.32 4.63 -6.67
C ASP A 32 38.59 3.74 -7.90
N PRO A 33 39.67 2.93 -7.89
CA PRO A 33 40.07 2.15 -9.06
C PRO A 33 39.06 1.06 -9.43
N THR A 34 38.32 0.51 -8.46
CA THR A 34 37.29 -0.51 -8.71
C THR A 34 36.08 0.12 -9.39
N VAL A 35 35.62 1.27 -8.88
CA VAL A 35 34.49 2.00 -9.47
C VAL A 35 34.84 2.50 -10.87
N ALA A 36 36.02 3.09 -11.05
CA ALA A 36 36.48 3.57 -12.35
C ALA A 36 36.56 2.44 -13.38
N ALA A 37 37.11 1.28 -13.01
CA ALA A 37 37.18 0.12 -13.89
C ALA A 37 35.79 -0.38 -14.33
N ILE A 38 34.83 -0.47 -13.41
CA ILE A 38 33.46 -0.92 -13.72
C ILE A 38 32.78 0.05 -14.69
N ILE A 39 32.87 1.36 -14.44
CA ILE A 39 32.19 2.37 -15.25
C ILE A 39 32.84 2.48 -16.62
N THR A 40 34.17 2.56 -16.70
CA THR A 40 34.89 2.72 -17.98
C THR A 40 34.79 1.49 -18.88
N ALA A 41 34.67 0.28 -18.31
CA ALA A 41 34.42 -0.94 -19.08
C ALA A 41 33.14 -0.85 -19.94
N ALA A 42 32.14 -0.10 -19.45
CA ALA A 42 30.87 0.11 -20.14
C ALA A 42 31.00 0.92 -21.45
N ARG A 43 32.15 1.56 -21.72
CA ARG A 43 32.42 2.25 -23.00
C ARG A 43 32.23 1.32 -24.21
N SER A 44 32.51 0.04 -24.03
CA SER A 44 32.38 -0.98 -25.09
C SER A 44 30.93 -1.43 -25.35
N THR A 45 29.96 -0.94 -24.57
CA THR A 45 28.55 -1.30 -24.71
C THR A 45 27.96 -0.74 -26.00
N THR A 46 27.26 -1.58 -26.76
CA THR A 46 26.63 -1.17 -28.03
C THR A 46 25.15 -0.85 -27.85
N GLY A 47 24.61 -0.01 -28.74
CA GLY A 47 23.18 0.32 -28.75
C GLY A 47 22.28 -0.92 -28.94
N ALA A 48 22.71 -1.89 -29.75
CA ALA A 48 21.97 -3.14 -29.93
C ALA A 48 21.94 -4.00 -28.65
N ALA A 49 23.06 -4.09 -27.92
CA ALA A 49 23.12 -4.79 -26.63
C ALA A 49 22.22 -4.10 -25.59
N PHE A 50 22.25 -2.77 -25.54
CA PHE A 50 21.37 -1.99 -24.65
C PHE A 50 19.89 -2.21 -24.98
N ALA A 51 19.51 -2.18 -26.26
CA ALA A 51 18.14 -2.46 -26.69
C ALA A 51 17.69 -3.90 -26.34
N ALA A 52 18.57 -4.89 -26.48
CA ALA A 52 18.28 -6.27 -26.10
C ALA A 52 18.03 -6.41 -24.59
N ASP A 53 18.81 -5.72 -23.77
CA ASP A 53 18.63 -5.72 -22.31
C ASP A 53 17.35 -5.01 -21.88
N LEU A 54 17.00 -3.88 -22.50
CA LEU A 54 15.71 -3.21 -22.25
C LEU A 54 14.53 -4.11 -22.62
N HIS A 55 14.64 -4.86 -23.72
CA HIS A 55 13.62 -5.85 -24.09
C HIS A 55 13.51 -6.96 -23.04
N ALA A 56 14.63 -7.53 -22.60
CA ALA A 56 14.65 -8.54 -21.54
C ALA A 56 14.04 -8.03 -20.23
N LEU A 57 14.31 -6.77 -19.87
CA LEU A 57 13.71 -6.11 -18.71
C LEU A 57 12.19 -5.95 -18.84
N ALA A 58 11.69 -5.59 -20.02
CA ALA A 58 10.25 -5.47 -20.24
C ALA A 58 9.52 -6.80 -20.00
N TYR A 59 10.05 -7.93 -20.50
CA TYR A 59 9.50 -9.26 -20.18
C TYR A 59 9.63 -9.61 -18.70
N ALA A 60 10.77 -9.30 -18.10
CA ALA A 60 10.99 -9.59 -16.69
C ALA A 60 10.03 -8.80 -15.78
N ARG A 61 9.72 -7.54 -16.13
CA ARG A 61 8.70 -6.72 -15.45
C ARG A 61 7.32 -7.34 -15.56
N GLY A 62 6.91 -7.77 -16.75
CA GLY A 62 5.63 -8.48 -16.95
C GLY A 62 5.53 -9.74 -16.11
N ALA A 63 6.56 -10.59 -16.13
CA ALA A 63 6.60 -11.82 -15.34
C ALA A 63 6.62 -11.55 -13.82
N ALA A 64 7.32 -10.49 -13.38
CA ALA A 64 7.32 -10.09 -11.97
C ALA A 64 5.94 -9.60 -11.52
N ALA A 65 5.25 -8.80 -12.35
CA ALA A 65 3.89 -8.34 -12.07
C ALA A 65 2.90 -9.51 -11.97
N GLU A 66 2.99 -10.50 -12.86
CA GLU A 66 2.15 -11.71 -12.81
C GLU A 66 2.42 -12.53 -11.54
N LEU A 67 3.69 -12.75 -11.20
CA LEU A 67 4.08 -13.48 -9.99
C LEU A 67 3.58 -12.78 -8.73
N LEU A 68 3.77 -11.47 -8.66
CA LEU A 68 3.35 -10.64 -7.52
C LEU A 68 1.83 -10.47 -7.47
N GLY A 69 1.09 -10.59 -8.58
CA GLY A 69 -0.38 -10.53 -8.56
C GLY A 69 -1.05 -11.57 -7.65
N ARG A 70 -0.30 -12.59 -7.22
CA ARG A 70 -0.76 -13.66 -6.31
C ARG A 70 -0.44 -13.41 -4.83
N PHE A 71 0.35 -12.37 -4.52
CA PHE A 71 0.86 -12.11 -3.18
C PHE A 71 0.89 -10.60 -2.89
N TYR A 72 0.74 -10.20 -1.63
CA TYR A 72 0.82 -8.78 -1.28
C TYR A 72 2.26 -8.25 -1.21
N ALA A 73 3.20 -9.11 -0.82
CA ALA A 73 4.62 -8.81 -0.78
C ALA A 73 5.46 -10.10 -0.77
N LEU A 74 6.72 -10.00 -1.18
CA LEU A 74 7.76 -11.01 -0.97
C LEU A 74 8.58 -10.64 0.27
N LEU A 75 8.96 -11.62 1.08
CA LEU A 75 9.87 -11.46 2.21
C LEU A 75 11.21 -12.11 1.89
N LEU A 76 12.29 -11.31 1.83
CA LEU A 76 13.65 -11.78 1.55
C LEU A 76 14.62 -11.32 2.63
N PRO A 77 15.76 -11.98 2.84
CA PRO A 77 16.88 -11.39 3.58
C PRO A 77 17.33 -10.08 2.91
N THR A 78 17.69 -9.06 3.70
CA THR A 78 18.21 -7.80 3.14
C THR A 78 19.54 -8.00 2.42
N THR A 79 20.39 -8.89 2.95
CA THR A 79 21.67 -9.27 2.34
C THR A 79 22.00 -10.73 2.68
N THR A 80 23.11 -11.25 2.14
CA THR A 80 23.52 -12.64 2.25
C THR A 80 24.53 -12.91 3.35
N GLU A 81 25.35 -11.91 3.70
CA GLU A 81 26.48 -12.07 4.62
C GLU A 81 26.86 -10.75 5.32
N HIS A 82 27.73 -10.84 6.34
CA HIS A 82 28.29 -9.72 7.10
C HIS A 82 29.82 -9.73 6.97
N PRO A 83 30.37 -9.23 5.85
CA PRO A 83 31.80 -9.33 5.58
C PRO A 83 32.60 -8.35 6.44
N SER A 84 33.82 -8.73 6.79
CA SER A 84 34.78 -7.81 7.42
C SER A 84 35.39 -6.88 6.36
N LEU A 85 35.93 -5.73 6.79
CA LEU A 85 36.66 -4.84 5.89
C LEU A 85 37.83 -5.53 5.19
N ALA A 86 38.53 -6.43 5.91
CA ALA A 86 39.63 -7.21 5.34
C ALA A 86 39.14 -8.18 4.26
N ALA A 87 37.98 -8.82 4.45
CA ALA A 87 37.39 -9.69 3.44
C ALA A 87 37.02 -8.87 2.19
N VAL A 88 36.37 -7.72 2.37
CA VAL A 88 36.02 -6.81 1.25
C VAL A 88 37.26 -6.34 0.50
N ALA A 89 38.34 -5.99 1.20
CA ALA A 89 39.59 -5.59 0.56
C ALA A 89 40.23 -6.72 -0.26
N ALA A 90 40.05 -7.98 0.16
CA ALA A 90 40.58 -9.15 -0.54
C ALA A 90 39.75 -9.58 -1.76
N ASP A 91 38.43 -9.38 -1.73
CA ASP A 91 37.50 -9.72 -2.83
C ASP A 91 36.40 -8.66 -2.99
N PRO A 92 36.73 -7.44 -3.47
CA PRO A 92 35.79 -6.32 -3.51
C PRO A 92 34.63 -6.57 -4.48
N ALA A 93 34.91 -7.21 -5.62
CA ALA A 93 33.89 -7.48 -6.65
C ALA A 93 32.99 -8.67 -6.28
N GLY A 94 33.57 -9.77 -5.80
CA GLY A 94 32.83 -10.98 -5.48
C GLY A 94 31.92 -10.80 -4.27
N ILE A 95 32.40 -10.15 -3.20
CA ILE A 95 31.58 -9.84 -2.03
C ILE A 95 30.43 -8.90 -2.40
N ASN A 96 30.71 -7.81 -3.14
CA ASN A 96 29.66 -6.88 -3.56
C ASN A 96 28.57 -7.58 -4.40
N ARG A 97 28.96 -8.50 -5.29
CA ARG A 97 28.01 -9.31 -6.07
C ARG A 97 27.14 -10.20 -5.20
N ARG A 98 27.71 -10.88 -4.19
CA ARG A 98 26.96 -11.75 -3.27
C ARG A 98 26.03 -10.95 -2.38
N MET A 99 26.46 -9.80 -1.86
CA MET A 99 25.64 -8.93 -1.02
C MET A 99 24.41 -8.37 -1.75
N GLY A 100 24.51 -8.15 -3.08
CA GLY A 100 23.42 -7.64 -3.91
C GLY A 100 22.37 -8.68 -4.35
N THR A 101 22.52 -9.95 -3.96
CA THR A 101 21.67 -11.07 -4.45
C THR A 101 20.16 -10.79 -4.37
N PHE A 102 19.71 -10.13 -3.28
CA PHE A 102 18.29 -9.87 -3.03
C PHE A 102 17.84 -8.44 -3.32
N THR A 103 18.74 -7.53 -3.73
CA THR A 103 18.43 -6.09 -3.88
C THR A 103 18.48 -5.61 -5.33
N ASN A 104 19.35 -6.20 -6.16
CA ASN A 104 19.68 -5.67 -7.49
C ASN A 104 18.50 -5.61 -8.47
N PHE A 105 17.45 -6.40 -8.27
CA PHE A 105 16.33 -6.48 -9.21
C PHE A 105 15.22 -5.48 -8.93
N CYS A 106 15.08 -4.94 -7.71
CA CYS A 106 13.90 -4.17 -7.30
C CYS A 106 13.66 -2.95 -8.22
N ASN A 107 14.67 -2.09 -8.37
CA ASN A 107 14.56 -0.89 -9.20
C ASN A 107 14.36 -1.23 -10.68
N LEU A 108 15.07 -2.25 -11.17
CA LEU A 108 14.97 -2.68 -12.57
C LEU A 108 13.58 -3.22 -12.93
N LEU A 109 12.89 -3.82 -11.96
CA LEU A 109 11.57 -4.43 -12.13
C LEU A 109 10.41 -3.52 -11.67
N ASP A 110 10.69 -2.27 -11.31
CA ASP A 110 9.68 -1.30 -10.84
C ASP A 110 8.93 -1.77 -9.59
N LEU A 111 9.69 -2.19 -8.59
CA LEU A 111 9.16 -2.72 -7.33
C LEU A 111 9.46 -1.76 -6.17
N ALA A 112 8.53 -1.72 -5.21
CA ALA A 112 8.72 -1.01 -3.95
C ALA A 112 9.35 -1.96 -2.92
N ALA A 113 10.26 -1.47 -2.08
CA ALA A 113 10.88 -2.29 -1.05
C ALA A 113 11.10 -1.53 0.26
N ILE A 114 10.92 -2.22 1.39
CA ILE A 114 11.22 -1.71 2.74
C ILE A 114 12.05 -2.75 3.50
N ALA A 115 13.22 -2.34 3.99
CA ALA A 115 14.06 -3.15 4.86
C ALA A 115 13.75 -2.85 6.34
N ILE A 116 13.57 -3.90 7.13
CA ILE A 116 13.33 -3.82 8.57
C ILE A 116 14.31 -4.72 9.35
N PRO A 117 14.65 -4.36 10.60
CA PRO A 117 15.36 -5.25 11.49
C PRO A 117 14.56 -6.54 11.75
N ALA A 118 15.27 -7.65 11.87
CA ALA A 118 14.74 -8.94 12.31
C ALA A 118 15.49 -9.39 13.58
N ALA A 119 15.22 -10.60 14.05
CA ALA A 119 15.95 -11.17 15.19
C ALA A 119 17.46 -11.19 14.89
N PRO A 120 18.33 -10.79 15.84
CA PRO A 120 19.76 -10.82 15.65
C PRO A 120 20.26 -12.25 15.44
N LEU A 121 21.44 -12.36 14.84
CA LEU A 121 22.13 -13.64 14.71
C LEU A 121 22.54 -14.18 16.09
N PRO A 122 22.86 -15.49 16.22
CA PRO A 122 23.31 -16.08 17.48
C PRO A 122 24.54 -15.40 18.11
N ASP A 123 25.35 -14.71 17.30
CA ASP A 123 26.51 -13.93 17.73
C ASP A 123 26.19 -12.44 17.99
N ALA A 124 24.90 -12.12 18.17
CA ALA A 124 24.35 -10.79 18.45
C ALA A 124 24.53 -9.73 17.34
N ARG A 125 25.01 -10.10 16.15
CA ARG A 125 25.03 -9.18 15.01
C ARG A 125 23.62 -8.88 14.48
N PRO A 126 23.35 -7.65 14.00
CA PRO A 126 22.05 -7.29 13.48
C PRO A 126 21.76 -8.06 12.19
N PHE A 127 20.54 -8.56 12.05
CA PHE A 127 20.04 -9.15 10.81
C PHE A 127 18.76 -8.42 10.40
N GLY A 128 18.49 -8.36 9.10
CA GLY A 128 17.35 -7.65 8.55
C GLY A 128 16.69 -8.43 7.43
N VAL A 129 15.39 -8.20 7.28
CA VAL A 129 14.59 -8.70 6.18
C VAL A 129 14.03 -7.53 5.39
N MET A 130 13.70 -7.77 4.13
CA MET A 130 13.14 -6.81 3.20
C MET A 130 11.80 -7.33 2.68
N LEU A 131 10.79 -6.48 2.75
CA LEU A 131 9.51 -6.70 2.10
C LEU A 131 9.55 -6.01 0.73
N ILE A 132 9.16 -6.73 -0.32
CA ILE A 132 9.11 -6.23 -1.69
C ILE A 132 7.68 -6.33 -2.19
N ALA A 133 7.10 -5.21 -2.61
CA ALA A 133 5.77 -5.13 -3.19
C ALA A 133 5.84 -4.68 -4.66
N ALA A 134 4.72 -4.83 -5.36
CA ALA A 134 4.57 -4.28 -6.71
C ALA A 134 4.72 -2.74 -6.71
N ALA A 135 4.89 -2.15 -7.90
CA ALA A 135 4.84 -0.70 -8.09
C ALA A 135 3.62 -0.10 -7.37
N PHE A 136 3.84 1.03 -6.67
CA PHE A 136 2.82 1.72 -5.85
C PHE A 136 2.29 0.92 -4.64
N GLY A 137 2.90 -0.22 -4.33
CA GLY A 137 2.58 -1.07 -3.18
C GLY A 137 3.26 -0.66 -1.87
N ASP A 138 3.88 0.53 -1.82
CA ASP A 138 4.69 1.01 -0.69
C ASP A 138 3.93 0.97 0.64
N GLN A 139 2.69 1.47 0.64
CA GLN A 139 1.87 1.48 1.86
C GLN A 139 1.55 0.06 2.35
N VAL A 140 1.34 -0.89 1.43
CA VAL A 140 1.11 -2.31 1.79
C VAL A 140 2.37 -2.89 2.43
N ALA A 141 3.54 -2.62 1.86
CA ALA A 141 4.81 -3.07 2.42
C ALA A 141 5.05 -2.45 3.81
N ILE A 142 4.75 -1.15 4.00
CA ILE A 142 4.81 -0.45 5.29
C ILE A 142 3.86 -1.06 6.32
N ASP A 143 2.63 -1.38 5.92
CA ASP A 143 1.63 -1.99 6.81
C ASP A 143 2.11 -3.35 7.33
N ILE A 144 2.65 -4.19 6.44
CA ILE A 144 3.20 -5.49 6.80
C ILE A 144 4.45 -5.30 7.68
N ALA A 145 5.35 -4.38 7.32
CA ALA A 145 6.57 -4.07 8.07
C ALA A 145 6.26 -3.63 9.50
N ALA A 146 5.29 -2.72 9.67
CA ALA A 146 4.87 -2.22 10.97
C ALA A 146 4.28 -3.34 11.83
N ARG A 147 3.46 -4.23 11.24
CA ARG A 147 2.92 -5.40 11.94
C ARG A 147 4.01 -6.35 12.40
N LEU A 148 4.98 -6.66 11.55
CA LEU A 148 6.11 -7.53 11.88
C LEU A 148 7.01 -6.92 12.97
N SER A 149 7.17 -5.60 12.95
CA SER A 149 8.00 -4.87 13.91
C SER A 149 7.26 -4.53 15.21
N GLY A 150 5.95 -4.80 15.31
CA GLY A 150 5.14 -4.46 16.48
C GLY A 150 4.98 -2.96 16.72
N VAL A 151 5.05 -2.14 15.67
CA VAL A 151 4.94 -0.67 15.76
C VAL A 151 3.66 -0.16 15.11
N SER A 152 3.26 1.07 15.44
CA SER A 152 2.16 1.75 14.75
C SER A 152 2.49 1.93 13.28
N THR A 153 1.54 1.60 12.40
CA THR A 153 1.68 1.75 10.96
C THR A 153 1.68 3.22 10.54
N PRO A 154 2.79 3.76 10.02
CA PRO A 154 2.80 5.11 9.47
C PRO A 154 2.07 5.15 8.13
N LEU A 155 1.46 6.30 7.83
CA LEU A 155 0.95 6.59 6.49
C LEU A 155 2.05 7.24 5.66
N LEU A 156 2.32 6.67 4.50
CA LEU A 156 3.21 7.25 3.51
C LEU A 156 2.60 8.53 2.92
N VAL A 157 1.29 8.47 2.63
CA VAL A 157 0.52 9.59 2.11
C VAL A 157 -0.68 9.81 3.02
N ASN A 158 -0.73 10.97 3.67
CA ASN A 158 -1.86 11.36 4.51
C ASN A 158 -2.86 12.22 3.72
N HIS A 159 -3.44 11.64 2.67
CA HIS A 159 -4.45 12.26 1.81
C HIS A 159 -5.61 11.31 1.61
N GLY A 160 -6.79 11.85 1.30
CA GLY A 160 -8.00 11.09 1.01
C GLY A 160 -9.24 11.72 1.63
N VAL A 161 -10.39 11.13 1.32
CA VAL A 161 -11.67 11.53 1.87
C VAL A 161 -12.03 10.59 3.01
N GLU A 162 -12.54 11.15 4.10
CA GLU A 162 -13.09 10.38 5.21
C GLU A 162 -14.54 10.00 4.88
N LEU A 163 -14.81 8.69 4.92
CA LEU A 163 -16.07 8.06 4.59
C LEU A 163 -16.60 7.30 5.82
N ALA A 164 -17.71 7.79 6.38
CA ALA A 164 -18.43 7.18 7.47
C ALA A 164 -19.45 6.14 6.96
N VAL A 165 -19.41 4.93 7.50
CA VAL A 165 -20.34 3.84 7.16
C VAL A 165 -21.07 3.35 8.40
N PHE A 166 -22.35 3.01 8.25
CA PHE A 166 -23.24 2.68 9.37
C PHE A 166 -24.00 1.36 9.20
N GLY A 167 -23.63 0.56 8.19
CA GLY A 167 -24.44 -0.58 7.76
C GLY A 167 -23.68 -1.75 7.14
N ALA A 168 -24.13 -2.20 5.98
CA ALA A 168 -23.60 -3.41 5.32
C ALA A 168 -22.11 -3.33 4.94
N HIS A 169 -21.51 -2.14 4.98
CA HIS A 169 -20.07 -1.91 4.78
C HIS A 169 -19.23 -1.93 6.06
N LEU A 170 -19.82 -2.07 7.24
CA LEU A 170 -19.07 -2.23 8.51
C LEU A 170 -18.22 -3.51 8.47
N ARG A 171 -17.09 -3.56 9.19
CA ARG A 171 -16.25 -4.77 9.28
C ARG A 171 -17.08 -5.99 9.66
N GLY A 172 -16.88 -7.08 8.93
CA GLY A 172 -17.61 -8.33 9.12
C GLY A 172 -19.03 -8.35 8.54
N GLN A 173 -19.46 -7.27 7.86
CA GLN A 173 -20.73 -7.23 7.13
C GLN A 173 -20.55 -7.56 5.64
N PRO A 174 -21.62 -7.97 4.92
CA PRO A 174 -21.51 -8.55 3.59
C PRO A 174 -20.91 -7.64 2.50
N LEU A 175 -21.02 -6.32 2.62
CA LEU A 175 -20.53 -5.36 1.61
C LEU A 175 -19.19 -4.72 1.99
N HIS A 176 -18.60 -5.05 3.14
CA HIS A 176 -17.26 -4.59 3.52
C HIS A 176 -16.18 -4.88 2.46
N PRO A 177 -16.18 -6.01 1.72
CA PRO A 177 -15.19 -6.26 0.66
C PRO A 177 -15.12 -5.16 -0.40
N GLN A 178 -16.23 -4.46 -0.68
CA GLN A 178 -16.23 -3.34 -1.64
C GLN A 178 -15.32 -2.18 -1.20
N LEU A 179 -15.25 -1.90 0.10
CA LEU A 179 -14.32 -0.89 0.63
C LEU A 179 -12.87 -1.37 0.50
N GLN A 180 -12.62 -2.67 0.70
CA GLN A 180 -11.28 -3.26 0.58
C GLN A 180 -10.78 -3.25 -0.86
N GLU A 181 -11.65 -3.57 -1.83
CA GLU A 181 -11.35 -3.52 -3.26
C GLU A 181 -11.00 -2.09 -3.73
N LEU A 182 -11.57 -1.07 -3.09
CA LEU A 182 -11.25 0.34 -3.34
C LEU A 182 -10.00 0.83 -2.58
N GLY A 183 -9.35 -0.04 -1.80
CA GLY A 183 -8.19 0.30 -0.99
C GLY A 183 -8.53 1.23 0.20
N ALA A 184 -9.79 1.24 0.65
CA ALA A 184 -10.18 2.07 1.78
C ALA A 184 -9.53 1.57 3.08
N ARG A 185 -8.93 2.49 3.83
CA ARG A 185 -8.26 2.20 5.10
C ARG A 185 -9.20 2.45 6.27
N TYR A 186 -9.35 1.49 7.16
CA TYR A 186 -10.05 1.68 8.42
C TYR A 186 -9.32 2.70 9.31
N CYS A 187 -10.05 3.73 9.77
CA CYS A 187 -9.53 4.80 10.64
C CYS A 187 -10.00 4.68 12.09
N GLY A 188 -11.09 3.96 12.36
CA GLY A 188 -11.60 3.79 13.72
C GLY A 188 -13.12 3.71 13.80
N PRO A 189 -13.65 3.44 15.01
CA PRO A 189 -15.07 3.59 15.28
C PRO A 189 -15.44 5.07 15.38
N ILE A 190 -16.68 5.40 15.05
CA ILE A 190 -17.24 6.75 15.17
C ILE A 190 -18.66 6.70 15.72
N THR A 191 -19.13 7.82 16.24
CA THR A 191 -20.53 8.05 16.59
C THR A 191 -20.97 9.35 15.93
N THR A 192 -22.16 9.36 15.33
CA THR A 192 -22.80 10.62 14.87
C THR A 192 -23.16 11.52 16.05
N SER A 193 -23.49 12.78 15.78
CA SER A 193 -24.25 13.61 16.75
C SER A 193 -25.63 12.99 17.02
N ASP A 194 -26.41 13.60 17.92
CA ASP A 194 -27.78 13.18 18.25
C ASP A 194 -28.83 13.60 17.21
N ALA A 195 -28.42 14.21 16.11
CA ALA A 195 -29.28 14.69 15.03
C ALA A 195 -29.58 13.60 13.99
N TYR A 196 -29.48 12.31 14.33
CA TYR A 196 -29.63 11.21 13.38
C TYR A 196 -30.58 10.12 13.85
N ARG A 197 -31.40 9.62 12.92
CA ARG A 197 -32.20 8.40 13.06
C ARG A 197 -31.61 7.30 12.18
N LEU A 198 -31.74 6.06 12.61
CA LEU A 198 -31.35 4.88 11.84
C LEU A 198 -32.61 4.08 11.52
N THR A 199 -32.88 3.84 10.25
CA THR A 199 -34.03 3.07 9.78
C THR A 199 -33.59 1.85 8.98
N VAL A 200 -34.47 0.88 8.79
CA VAL A 200 -34.24 -0.30 7.95
C VAL A 200 -35.07 -0.21 6.69
N LEU A 201 -34.39 -0.17 5.55
CA LEU A 201 -35.02 -0.16 4.23
C LEU A 201 -35.44 -1.58 3.83
N ASP A 202 -36.63 -1.68 3.23
CA ASP A 202 -37.15 -2.90 2.63
C ASP A 202 -36.44 -3.20 1.30
N THR A 203 -35.19 -3.65 1.42
CA THR A 203 -34.32 -4.07 0.33
C THR A 203 -33.90 -5.51 0.54
N THR A 204 -33.44 -6.20 -0.51
CA THR A 204 -32.89 -7.56 -0.39
C THR A 204 -31.40 -7.56 -0.73
N PRO A 205 -30.51 -7.84 0.23
CA PRO A 205 -30.74 -7.94 1.69
C PRO A 205 -31.11 -6.58 2.29
N ALA A 206 -31.71 -6.57 3.48
CA ALA A 206 -32.11 -5.36 4.18
C ALA A 206 -30.90 -4.45 4.45
N LYS A 207 -31.08 -3.14 4.27
CA LYS A 207 -30.02 -2.14 4.41
C LYS A 207 -30.45 -1.08 5.40
N PRO A 208 -29.58 -0.68 6.34
CA PRO A 208 -29.87 0.47 7.17
C PRO A 208 -29.71 1.76 6.38
N ALA A 209 -30.52 2.75 6.71
CA ALA A 209 -30.42 4.11 6.24
C ALA A 209 -30.26 5.06 7.44
N LEU A 210 -29.21 5.87 7.41
CA LEU A 210 -29.00 6.95 8.36
C LEU A 210 -29.71 8.20 7.80
N VAL A 211 -30.54 8.85 8.60
CA VAL A 211 -31.32 10.03 8.18
C VAL A 211 -31.10 11.15 9.18
N ARG A 212 -30.83 12.37 8.68
CA ARG A 212 -30.69 13.56 9.52
C ARG A 212 -32.06 14.04 9.98
N THR A 213 -32.15 14.44 11.25
CA THR A 213 -33.31 15.04 11.91
C THR A 213 -32.86 16.27 12.69
N ASP A 214 -33.79 16.97 13.33
CA ASP A 214 -33.45 18.07 14.25
C ASP A 214 -32.52 17.57 15.38
N PRO A 215 -31.52 18.37 15.80
CA PRO A 215 -30.68 18.05 16.95
C PRO A 215 -31.51 17.67 18.19
N GLY A 216 -31.09 16.62 18.89
CA GLY A 216 -31.82 16.05 20.03
C GLY A 216 -33.06 15.20 19.69
N ALA A 217 -33.53 15.19 18.44
CA ALA A 217 -34.67 14.36 18.01
C ALA A 217 -34.26 12.94 17.57
N GLY A 218 -32.96 12.65 17.53
CA GLY A 218 -32.41 11.35 17.16
C GLY A 218 -31.49 10.76 18.24
N ALA A 219 -30.40 10.16 17.80
CA ALA A 219 -29.44 9.48 18.64
C ALA A 219 -28.04 9.50 18.00
N GLY A 220 -27.00 9.46 18.84
CA GLY A 220 -25.67 9.06 18.37
C GLY A 220 -25.71 7.62 17.84
N ILE A 221 -25.43 7.46 16.54
CA ILE A 221 -25.41 6.19 15.83
C ILE A 221 -23.96 5.74 15.63
N ARG A 222 -23.65 4.52 16.07
CA ARG A 222 -22.33 3.92 15.92
C ARG A 222 -22.07 3.51 14.48
N GLY A 223 -20.90 3.89 13.98
CA GLY A 223 -20.40 3.52 12.66
C GLY A 223 -18.90 3.29 12.66
N GLU A 224 -18.35 3.22 11.46
CA GLU A 224 -16.91 3.11 11.22
C GLU A 224 -16.46 4.17 10.22
N LEU A 225 -15.27 4.72 10.45
CA LEU A 225 -14.64 5.69 9.56
C LEU A 225 -13.59 5.00 8.70
N TYR A 226 -13.61 5.30 7.41
CA TYR A 226 -12.61 4.85 6.45
C TYR A 226 -12.00 6.04 5.73
N ARG A 227 -10.73 5.93 5.36
CA ARG A 227 -10.07 6.84 4.43
C ARG A 227 -10.00 6.19 3.06
N ILE A 228 -10.51 6.88 2.06
CA ILE A 228 -10.57 6.42 0.67
C ILE A 228 -9.97 7.48 -0.26
N SER A 229 -9.38 7.06 -1.38
CA SER A 229 -8.95 8.01 -2.42
C SER A 229 -10.16 8.69 -3.07
N GLU A 230 -9.97 9.89 -3.62
CA GLU A 230 -11.03 10.61 -4.35
C GLU A 230 -11.55 9.79 -5.55
N ALA A 231 -10.64 9.14 -6.28
CA ALA A 231 -11.00 8.24 -7.36
C ALA A 231 -11.78 7.01 -6.86
N GLY A 232 -11.38 6.45 -5.71
CA GLY A 232 -12.11 5.36 -5.06
C GLY A 232 -13.51 5.79 -4.64
N LEU A 233 -13.65 6.98 -4.07
CA LEU A 233 -14.95 7.57 -3.71
C LEU A 233 -15.82 7.79 -4.94
N GLY A 234 -15.26 8.29 -6.04
CA GLY A 234 -16.00 8.46 -7.31
C GLY A 234 -16.54 7.15 -7.86
N ARG A 235 -15.72 6.08 -7.85
CA ARG A 235 -16.16 4.73 -8.24
C ARG A 235 -17.23 4.20 -7.29
N PHE A 236 -17.05 4.42 -5.99
CA PHE A 236 -17.99 4.01 -4.96
C PHE A 236 -19.37 4.66 -5.17
N LEU A 237 -19.39 5.99 -5.35
CA LEU A 237 -20.59 6.78 -5.60
C LEU A 237 -21.29 6.35 -6.90
N ALA A 238 -20.53 6.12 -7.98
CA ALA A 238 -21.10 5.70 -9.25
C ALA A 238 -21.76 4.30 -9.20
N ALA A 239 -21.30 3.43 -8.29
CA ALA A 239 -21.85 2.09 -8.08
C ALA A 239 -23.00 2.04 -7.06
N LEU A 240 -23.33 3.18 -6.42
CA LEU A 240 -24.27 3.22 -5.31
C LEU A 240 -25.71 3.01 -5.82
N PRO A 241 -26.42 1.96 -5.38
CA PRO A 241 -27.77 1.69 -5.86
C PRO A 241 -28.78 2.64 -5.21
N PRO A 242 -29.84 3.06 -5.92
CA PRO A 242 -30.99 3.71 -5.29
C PRO A 242 -31.55 2.83 -4.15
N PRO A 243 -32.02 3.41 -3.03
CA PRO A 243 -32.11 4.84 -2.72
C PRO A 243 -30.88 5.40 -1.98
N MET A 244 -29.76 4.67 -1.97
CA MET A 244 -28.59 5.06 -1.19
C MET A 244 -27.95 6.32 -1.78
N ALA A 245 -27.48 7.22 -0.91
CA ALA A 245 -26.79 8.45 -1.28
C ALA A 245 -25.61 8.73 -0.33
N LEU A 246 -24.76 9.69 -0.71
CA LEU A 246 -23.70 10.23 0.14
C LEU A 246 -24.01 11.69 0.49
N THR A 247 -23.73 12.08 1.73
CA THR A 247 -23.87 13.45 2.21
C THR A 247 -22.88 13.75 3.33
N ALA A 248 -22.86 14.98 3.85
CA ALA A 248 -22.10 15.32 5.05
C ALA A 248 -22.80 14.76 6.31
N ILE A 249 -22.04 14.08 7.15
CA ILE A 249 -22.47 13.50 8.42
C ILE A 249 -21.70 14.16 9.56
N GLU A 250 -22.45 14.76 10.49
CA GLU A 250 -21.95 15.38 11.71
C GLU A 250 -21.68 14.30 12.77
N LEU A 251 -20.45 14.30 13.29
CA LEU A 251 -19.99 13.39 14.33
C LEU A 251 -20.16 14.01 15.73
N GLU A 252 -20.15 13.18 16.78
CA GLU A 252 -20.33 13.64 18.17
C GLU A 252 -19.25 14.64 18.64
N ASN A 253 -18.09 14.65 17.97
CA ASN A 253 -17.00 15.60 18.22
C ASN A 253 -17.16 16.92 17.46
N GLY A 254 -18.26 17.13 16.73
CA GLY A 254 -18.55 18.33 15.93
C GLY A 254 -17.86 18.38 14.56
N SER A 255 -17.09 17.36 14.18
CA SER A 255 -16.54 17.25 12.81
C SER A 255 -17.59 16.75 11.82
N GLU A 256 -17.44 17.13 10.55
CA GLU A 256 -18.27 16.63 9.45
C GLU A 256 -17.43 15.78 8.49
N VAL A 257 -17.98 14.64 8.09
CA VAL A 257 -17.34 13.70 7.14
C VAL A 257 -18.33 13.26 6.07
N VAL A 258 -17.85 12.77 4.93
CA VAL A 258 -18.75 12.16 3.94
C VAL A 258 -19.30 10.87 4.52
N GLY A 259 -20.58 10.59 4.38
CA GLY A 259 -21.17 9.36 4.89
C GLY A 259 -22.43 8.93 4.18
N PHE A 260 -22.82 7.69 4.45
CA PHE A 260 -24.00 7.08 3.83
C PHE A 260 -25.29 7.65 4.40
N THR A 261 -26.23 7.87 3.50
CA THR A 261 -27.63 8.19 3.80
C THR A 261 -28.53 7.47 2.78
N ALA A 262 -29.83 7.63 2.90
CA ALA A 262 -30.78 7.28 1.84
C ALA A 262 -31.61 8.51 1.47
N THR A 263 -32.25 8.47 0.29
CA THR A 263 -33.21 9.49 -0.10
C THR A 263 -34.37 9.54 0.90
N GLN A 264 -34.89 10.74 1.16
CA GLN A 264 -35.89 10.97 2.21
C GLN A 264 -37.16 10.12 2.01
N ASP A 265 -37.61 10.02 0.76
CA ASP A 265 -38.78 9.23 0.35
C ASP A 265 -38.66 7.76 0.75
N ALA A 266 -37.48 7.16 0.59
CA ALA A 266 -37.23 5.78 0.95
C ALA A 266 -37.29 5.50 2.46
N THR A 267 -37.22 6.53 3.30
CA THR A 267 -37.15 6.39 4.76
C THR A 267 -38.47 6.69 5.48
N SER A 268 -39.46 7.22 4.77
CA SER A 268 -40.72 7.70 5.36
C SER A 268 -41.51 6.57 6.04
N ASP A 269 -41.52 5.39 5.42
CA ASP A 269 -42.23 4.19 5.93
C ASP A 269 -41.27 3.12 6.47
N ALA A 270 -39.98 3.44 6.60
CA ALA A 270 -38.96 2.51 7.04
C ALA A 270 -39.04 2.25 8.54
N THR A 271 -38.73 1.02 8.98
CA THR A 271 -38.75 0.66 10.41
C THR A 271 -37.64 1.41 11.14
N ASP A 272 -38.00 2.19 12.17
CA ASP A 272 -37.05 2.90 13.01
C ASP A 272 -36.32 1.95 13.97
N ILE A 273 -34.98 1.94 13.89
CA ILE A 273 -34.07 1.16 14.74
C ILE A 273 -33.09 2.06 15.52
N THR A 274 -33.37 3.36 15.62
CA THR A 274 -32.57 4.37 16.32
C THR A 274 -32.28 3.97 17.77
N ALA A 275 -33.23 3.31 18.44
CA ALA A 275 -33.09 2.83 19.81
C ALA A 275 -31.92 1.84 20.00
N TYR A 276 -31.53 1.10 18.95
CA TYR A 276 -30.39 0.17 18.99
C TYR A 276 -29.03 0.88 18.88
N ARG A 277 -29.01 2.17 18.54
CA ARG A 277 -27.78 3.00 18.39
C ARG A 277 -26.79 2.47 17.36
N GLY A 278 -27.18 1.55 16.49
CA GLY A 278 -26.31 1.01 15.44
C GLY A 278 -26.82 -0.28 14.82
N TRP A 279 -26.41 -0.53 13.57
CA TRP A 279 -26.85 -1.67 12.76
C TRP A 279 -26.49 -3.03 13.36
N LEU A 280 -25.26 -3.21 13.86
CA LEU A 280 -24.82 -4.48 14.43
C LEU A 280 -25.59 -4.84 15.71
N ALA A 281 -25.94 -3.85 16.52
CA ALA A 281 -26.74 -4.05 17.74
C ALA A 281 -28.17 -4.47 17.39
N TYR A 282 -28.77 -3.87 16.36
CA TYR A 282 -30.05 -4.31 15.82
C TYR A 282 -29.99 -5.76 15.34
N LEU A 283 -29.02 -6.11 14.49
CA LEU A 283 -28.86 -7.49 13.99
C LEU A 283 -28.67 -8.51 15.12
N ALA A 284 -27.97 -8.16 16.18
CA ALA A 284 -27.78 -9.03 17.33
C ALA A 284 -29.08 -9.29 18.11
N ALA A 285 -29.99 -8.31 18.14
CA ALA A 285 -31.30 -8.45 18.80
C ALA A 285 -32.35 -9.20 17.96
N GLN A 286 -32.09 -9.41 16.66
CA GLN A 286 -32.94 -10.21 15.77
C GLN A 286 -32.59 -11.71 15.78
N ARG A 287 -31.57 -12.12 16.55
CA ARG A 287 -31.13 -13.51 16.71
C ARG A 287 -31.65 -14.10 18.00
#